data_AF-A0AAD7PAG2-F1
#
_entry.id   AF-A0AAD7PAG2-F1
#
_cell.length_a   1.000
_cell.length_b   1.000
_cell.length_c   1.000
_cell.angle_alpha   90.00
_cell.angle_beta   90.00
_cell.angle_gamma   90.00
#
_symmetry.space_group_name_H-M   'P 1'
#
loop_
_entity.id
_entity.type
_entity.pdbx_description
1 polymer ?
#
loop_
_entity_poly.entity_id
_entity_poly.type
_entity_poly.pdbx_seq_one_letter_code
_entity_poly.pdbx_strand_id
1 'polypeptide(L)'
;MDESDTKIHGRDELLARLQSEAEKIAEMRRKAGSSGTDPSDVQSPAGSSASPKVVVGFVGYPNVGKSSTINALVGQKRTGVTSTPGKTKHFQTLIISDKLTLCDCPGLVFPSFSSSRYEMIASGVLPIDRMTEHREAVQVVANRVPRSVIEDVYRINLPKPRPYEPQSRPPLASELLRAYCASRGYVASSGLPDETRAARQILKDYIDGKLPHYEMPPGVLNEELPLGRCCWNQDV
;
A
#
# COMPACT_ATOMS: atom_id res chain seq x y z
N MET A 1 -24.46 -7.11 -16.52
CA MET A 1 -23.17 -6.49 -16.87
C MET A 1 -22.11 -7.50 -16.54
N ASP A 2 -21.32 -7.92 -17.53
CA ASP A 2 -20.47 -9.10 -17.51
C ASP A 2 -19.62 -9.23 -16.25
N GLU A 3 -19.75 -10.40 -15.62
CA GLU A 3 -18.94 -10.90 -14.52
C GLU A 3 -17.57 -11.34 -15.08
N SER A 4 -16.74 -10.37 -15.49
CA SER A 4 -15.41 -10.65 -16.02
C SER A 4 -14.44 -11.05 -14.88
N ASP A 5 -14.41 -12.35 -14.64
CA ASP A 5 -13.19 -13.16 -14.80
C ASP A 5 -11.98 -12.80 -13.92
N THR A 6 -12.19 -12.52 -12.63
CA THR A 6 -11.07 -12.53 -11.67
C THR A 6 -10.67 -13.97 -11.37
N LYS A 7 -9.93 -14.59 -12.28
CA LYS A 7 -9.40 -15.94 -12.11
C LYS A 7 -8.23 -15.90 -11.12
N ILE A 8 -8.40 -16.56 -9.98
CA ILE A 8 -7.34 -16.67 -8.96
C ILE A 8 -6.30 -17.67 -9.47
N HIS A 9 -5.10 -17.16 -9.74
CA HIS A 9 -3.96 -17.98 -10.18
C HIS A 9 -3.05 -18.32 -9.01
N GLY A 10 -2.62 -19.58 -8.92
CA GLY A 10 -1.53 -19.98 -8.04
C GLY A 10 -0.19 -19.38 -8.51
N ARG A 11 0.81 -19.35 -7.62
CA ARG A 11 2.15 -18.80 -7.94
C ARG A 11 2.74 -19.39 -9.22
N ASP A 12 2.77 -20.72 -9.30
CA ASP A 12 3.44 -21.41 -10.40
C ASP A 12 2.67 -21.26 -11.73
N GLU A 13 1.33 -21.22 -11.66
CA GLU A 13 0.49 -20.95 -12.83
C GLU A 13 0.72 -19.53 -13.37
N LEU A 14 0.76 -18.53 -12.48
CA LEU A 14 0.99 -17.15 -12.85
C LEU A 14 2.38 -16.95 -13.44
N LEU A 15 3.40 -17.58 -12.86
CA LEU A 15 4.77 -17.50 -13.37
C LEU A 15 4.91 -18.18 -14.74
N ALA A 16 4.27 -19.34 -14.95
CA ALA A 16 4.23 -20.02 -16.25
C ALA A 16 3.55 -19.17 -17.32
N ARG A 17 2.43 -18.51 -16.97
CA ARG A 17 1.75 -17.57 -17.89
C ARG A 17 2.62 -16.37 -18.25
N LEU A 18 3.23 -15.74 -17.26
CA LEU A 18 4.13 -14.61 -17.48
C LEU A 18 5.32 -14.99 -18.37
N GLN A 19 5.88 -16.18 -18.19
CA GLN A 19 6.95 -16.70 -19.05
C GLN A 19 6.46 -16.95 -20.48
N SER A 20 5.31 -17.62 -20.65
CA SER A 20 4.74 -17.88 -21.98
C SER A 20 4.41 -16.59 -22.74
N GLU A 21 3.85 -15.59 -22.07
CA GLU A 21 3.60 -14.28 -22.67
C GLU A 21 4.91 -13.54 -23.00
N ALA A 22 5.91 -13.63 -22.12
CA ALA A 22 7.23 -13.05 -22.39
C ALA A 22 7.90 -13.68 -23.63
N GLU A 23 7.77 -14.99 -23.82
CA GLU A 23 8.26 -15.71 -25.00
C GLU A 23 7.56 -15.25 -26.28
N LYS A 24 6.22 -15.16 -26.27
CA LYS A 24 5.44 -14.66 -27.42
C LYS A 24 5.85 -13.24 -27.80
N ILE A 25 6.00 -12.35 -26.82
CA ILE A 25 6.43 -10.96 -27.05
C ILE A 25 7.85 -10.92 -27.61
N ALA A 26 8.75 -11.74 -27.07
CA ALA A 26 10.13 -11.85 -27.55
C ALA A 26 10.19 -12.34 -29.01
N GLU A 27 9.37 -13.31 -29.39
CA GLU A 27 9.26 -13.79 -30.77
C GLU A 27 8.66 -12.75 -31.71
N MET A 28 7.60 -12.05 -31.31
CA MET A 28 7.02 -10.95 -32.08
C MET A 28 8.06 -9.85 -32.36
N ARG A 29 8.85 -9.47 -31.35
CA ARG A 29 9.95 -8.50 -31.50
C ARG A 29 11.06 -8.99 -32.43
N ARG A 30 11.38 -10.29 -32.40
CA ARG A 30 12.37 -10.90 -33.31
C ARG A 30 11.89 -10.84 -34.76
N LYS A 31 10.61 -11.14 -35.03
CA LYS A 31 10.01 -11.08 -36.38
C LYS A 31 9.91 -9.64 -36.90
N ALA A 32 9.63 -8.66 -36.04
CA ALA A 32 9.59 -7.25 -36.42
C ALA A 32 11.00 -6.65 -36.67
N GLY A 33 12.03 -7.15 -35.98
CA GLY A 33 13.42 -6.69 -36.15
C GLY A 33 14.09 -7.14 -37.46
N SER A 34 13.50 -8.05 -38.23
CA SER A 34 14.03 -8.46 -39.53
C SER A 34 13.50 -7.65 -40.72
N SER A 35 12.63 -6.66 -40.50
CA SER A 35 11.96 -5.90 -41.57
C SER A 35 12.24 -4.39 -41.60
N GLY A 36 13.20 -3.88 -40.81
CA GLY A 36 13.54 -2.45 -40.76
C GLY A 36 15.03 -2.18 -40.98
N THR A 37 15.42 -1.87 -42.21
CA THR A 37 16.68 -1.19 -42.54
C THR A 37 16.50 0.31 -42.38
N ASP A 38 17.24 0.93 -41.45
CA ASP A 38 17.60 2.34 -41.51
C ASP A 38 19.04 2.51 -40.99
N PRO A 39 19.97 3.09 -41.77
CA PRO A 39 21.34 3.35 -41.33
C PRO A 39 21.50 4.80 -40.84
N SER A 40 21.75 5.01 -39.54
CA SER A 40 22.55 6.15 -39.06
C SER A 40 22.94 6.02 -37.57
N ASP A 41 24.18 6.41 -37.31
CA ASP A 41 25.01 6.21 -36.13
C ASP A 41 24.50 6.77 -34.79
N VAL A 42 24.66 6.00 -33.70
CA VAL A 42 25.46 6.39 -32.51
C VAL A 42 26.02 5.11 -31.85
N GLN A 43 27.35 5.00 -31.80
CA GLN A 43 28.10 3.92 -31.15
C GLN A 43 27.79 3.80 -29.65
N SER A 44 27.32 2.62 -29.24
CA SER A 44 27.48 2.08 -27.88
C SER A 44 28.32 0.80 -27.98
N PRO A 45 29.30 0.57 -27.08
CA PRO A 45 30.30 -0.48 -27.27
C PRO A 45 29.71 -1.88 -27.09
N ALA A 46 30.28 -2.80 -27.86
CA ALA A 46 29.88 -4.19 -28.10
C ALA A 46 29.65 -5.07 -26.86
N GLY A 47 28.73 -6.04 -26.97
CA GLY A 47 28.79 -7.24 -26.11
C GLY A 47 27.51 -8.04 -25.86
N SER A 48 26.84 -8.52 -26.91
CA SER A 48 26.08 -9.79 -27.02
C SER A 48 24.82 -9.61 -27.86
N SER A 49 24.52 -10.58 -28.71
CA SER A 49 23.24 -10.75 -29.37
C SER A 49 22.16 -10.95 -28.32
N ALA A 50 21.73 -9.86 -27.69
CA ALA A 50 20.80 -9.88 -26.58
C ALA A 50 19.48 -10.42 -27.12
N SER A 51 19.25 -11.72 -26.87
CA SER A 51 17.99 -12.37 -27.19
C SER A 51 16.87 -11.47 -26.63
N PRO A 52 15.81 -11.18 -27.40
CA PRO A 52 14.81 -10.20 -26.98
C PRO A 52 14.27 -10.60 -25.61
N LYS A 53 14.55 -9.78 -24.59
CA LYS A 53 14.08 -9.96 -23.21
C LYS A 53 12.90 -9.04 -22.98
N VAL A 54 11.94 -9.51 -22.21
CA VAL A 54 10.79 -8.72 -21.73
C VAL A 54 11.10 -8.26 -20.32
N VAL A 55 10.95 -6.97 -20.10
CA VAL A 55 11.17 -6.32 -18.81
C VAL A 55 9.82 -5.84 -18.30
N VAL A 56 9.46 -6.24 -17.07
CA VAL A 56 8.22 -5.86 -16.41
C VAL A 56 8.55 -5.07 -15.14
N GLY A 57 8.15 -3.81 -15.09
CA GLY A 57 8.39 -2.93 -13.95
C GLY A 57 7.19 -2.84 -13.01
N PHE A 58 7.43 -2.93 -11.70
CA PHE A 58 6.43 -2.70 -10.67
C PHE A 58 6.51 -1.24 -10.20
N VAL A 59 5.47 -0.46 -10.47
CA VAL A 59 5.40 0.97 -10.15
C VAL A 59 4.20 1.25 -9.24
N GLY A 60 4.35 2.18 -8.30
CA GLY A 60 3.27 2.59 -7.41
C GLY A 60 3.77 3.26 -6.13
N TYR A 61 2.83 3.65 -5.26
CA TYR A 61 3.11 4.31 -3.99
C TYR A 61 4.04 3.48 -3.08
N PRO A 62 4.75 4.10 -2.11
CA PRO A 62 5.44 3.36 -1.06
C PRO A 62 4.50 2.40 -0.32
N ASN A 63 5.04 1.30 0.20
CA ASN A 63 4.33 0.35 1.07
C ASN A 63 3.10 -0.39 0.51
N VAL A 64 2.75 -0.21 -0.77
CA VAL A 64 1.66 -0.99 -1.43
C VAL A 64 1.99 -2.46 -1.73
N GLY A 65 3.11 -2.98 -1.21
CA GLY A 65 3.49 -4.38 -1.38
C GLY A 65 4.23 -4.76 -2.66
N LYS A 66 4.72 -3.80 -3.48
CA LYS A 66 5.48 -4.09 -4.73
C LYS A 66 6.57 -5.14 -4.55
N SER A 67 7.50 -4.89 -3.62
CA SER A 67 8.61 -5.81 -3.32
C SER A 67 8.13 -7.14 -2.72
N SER A 68 7.03 -7.13 -1.96
CA SER A 68 6.40 -8.34 -1.42
C SER A 68 5.83 -9.22 -2.54
N THR A 69 5.10 -8.62 -3.48
CA THR A 69 4.53 -9.30 -4.65
C THR A 69 5.63 -9.92 -5.51
N ILE A 70 6.71 -9.17 -5.75
CA ILE A 70 7.89 -9.69 -6.46
C ILE A 70 8.49 -10.89 -5.73
N ASN A 71 8.71 -10.80 -4.41
CA ASN A 71 9.26 -11.93 -3.64
C ASN A 71 8.31 -13.15 -3.64
N ALA A 72 7.00 -12.92 -3.61
CA ALA A 72 6.00 -13.98 -3.71
C ALA A 72 6.04 -14.69 -5.07
N LEU A 73 6.17 -13.92 -6.16
CA LEU A 73 6.33 -14.44 -7.52
C LEU A 73 7.64 -15.22 -7.70
N VAL A 74 8.75 -14.69 -7.18
CA VAL A 74 10.06 -15.35 -7.25
C VAL A 74 10.14 -16.57 -6.33
N GLY A 75 9.29 -16.64 -5.31
CA GLY A 75 9.31 -17.70 -4.30
C GLY A 75 10.51 -17.66 -3.35
N GLN A 76 11.29 -16.57 -3.39
CA GLN A 76 12.47 -16.34 -2.54
C GLN A 76 12.55 -14.86 -2.17
N LYS A 77 13.11 -14.59 -0.98
CA LYS A 77 13.33 -13.22 -0.50
C LYS A 77 14.54 -12.59 -1.21
N ARG A 78 14.31 -12.00 -2.40
CA ARG A 78 15.34 -11.33 -3.21
C ARG A 78 15.41 -9.83 -2.94
N THR A 79 14.30 -9.21 -2.58
CA THR A 79 14.23 -7.78 -2.26
C THR A 79 13.92 -7.58 -0.77
N GLY A 80 14.48 -6.52 -0.19
CA GLY A 80 14.22 -6.17 1.21
C GLY A 80 12.82 -5.59 1.38
N VAL A 81 12.03 -6.17 2.29
CA VAL A 81 10.67 -5.72 2.61
C VAL A 81 10.63 -5.14 4.02
N THR A 82 9.92 -4.04 4.21
CA THR A 82 9.59 -3.45 5.53
C THR A 82 8.35 -2.57 5.38
N SER A 83 7.64 -2.34 6.48
CA SER A 83 6.50 -1.42 6.57
C SER A 83 6.93 0.06 6.61
N THR A 84 8.22 0.35 6.82
CA THR A 84 8.73 1.72 6.78
C THR A 84 8.91 2.22 5.33
N PRO A 85 8.35 3.39 4.98
CA PRO A 85 8.53 3.97 3.65
C PRO A 85 10.01 4.17 3.30
N GLY A 86 10.35 4.05 2.01
CA GLY A 86 11.70 4.37 1.50
C GLY A 86 12.72 3.24 1.64
N LYS A 87 12.28 1.98 1.78
CA LYS A 87 13.19 0.82 1.80
C LYS A 87 13.83 0.53 0.45
N THR A 88 13.02 0.49 -0.61
CA THR A 88 13.51 0.36 -1.98
C THR A 88 13.95 1.75 -2.45
N LYS A 89 15.25 2.03 -2.35
CA LYS A 89 15.85 3.33 -2.74
C LYS A 89 16.39 3.33 -4.17
N HIS A 90 16.68 2.15 -4.70
CA HIS A 90 17.30 1.96 -6.00
C HIS A 90 16.44 1.05 -6.85
N PHE A 91 16.48 1.28 -8.16
CA PHE A 91 15.91 0.39 -9.14
C PHE A 91 16.66 -0.95 -9.09
N GLN A 92 15.93 -2.05 -8.97
CA GLN A 92 16.50 -3.39 -8.90
C GLN A 92 15.95 -4.26 -10.01
N THR A 93 16.84 -5.00 -10.66
CA THR A 93 16.52 -5.88 -11.78
C THR A 93 16.67 -7.33 -11.34
N LEU A 94 15.60 -8.11 -11.45
CA LEU A 94 15.54 -9.52 -11.08
C LEU A 94 15.31 -10.36 -12.33
N ILE A 95 16.33 -11.08 -12.75
CA ILE A 95 16.27 -11.96 -13.91
C ILE A 95 15.59 -13.27 -13.47
N ILE A 96 14.42 -13.57 -14.02
CA ILE A 96 13.65 -14.78 -13.73
C ILE A 96 14.03 -15.89 -14.71
N SER A 97 14.12 -15.54 -15.99
CA SER A 97 14.59 -16.41 -17.06
C SER A 97 15.34 -15.60 -18.11
N ASP A 98 15.89 -16.27 -19.12
CA ASP A 98 16.56 -15.58 -20.25
C ASP A 98 15.63 -14.63 -21.01
N LYS A 99 14.31 -14.81 -20.87
CA LYS A 99 13.27 -14.03 -21.55
C LYS A 99 12.51 -13.07 -20.65
N LEU A 100 12.47 -13.30 -19.34
CA LEU A 100 11.68 -12.51 -18.40
C LEU A 100 12.55 -11.90 -17.31
N THR A 101 12.46 -10.58 -17.18
CA THR A 101 13.09 -9.77 -16.15
C THR A 101 12.03 -8.96 -15.42
N LEU A 102 12.00 -9.04 -14.09
CA LEU A 102 11.15 -8.20 -13.25
C LEU A 102 11.97 -7.05 -12.66
N CYS A 103 11.37 -5.88 -12.52
CA CYS A 103 12.02 -4.70 -11.97
C CYS A 103 11.24 -4.16 -10.77
N ASP A 104 11.94 -4.00 -9.63
CA ASP A 104 11.41 -3.33 -8.44
C ASP A 104 11.84 -1.86 -8.47
N CYS A 105 10.85 -0.97 -8.54
CA CYS A 105 11.07 0.47 -8.56
C CYS A 105 10.89 1.07 -7.15
N PRO A 106 11.62 2.14 -6.81
CA PRO A 106 11.34 2.91 -5.61
C PRO A 106 9.88 3.40 -5.61
N GLY A 107 9.28 3.53 -4.43
CA GLY A 107 7.94 4.07 -4.32
C GLY A 107 7.88 5.51 -4.84
N LEU A 108 6.98 5.78 -5.77
CA LEU A 108 6.77 7.10 -6.35
C LEU A 108 5.52 7.72 -5.77
N VAL A 109 5.60 9.01 -5.47
CA VAL A 109 4.48 9.81 -4.96
C VAL A 109 4.37 11.00 -5.91
N PHE A 110 3.30 11.04 -6.70
CA PHE A 110 3.03 12.20 -7.51
C PHE A 110 2.47 13.31 -6.60
N PRO A 111 2.93 14.57 -6.75
CA PRO A 111 2.34 15.69 -6.03
C PRO A 111 0.91 15.86 -6.53
N SER A 112 -0.05 15.31 -5.79
CA SER A 112 -1.47 15.58 -5.96
C SER A 112 -1.85 16.72 -5.03
N PHE A 113 -2.47 17.76 -5.57
CA PHE A 113 -2.90 18.92 -4.79
C PHE A 113 -4.03 18.59 -3.80
N SER A 114 -4.63 17.40 -3.90
CA SER A 114 -5.77 16.99 -3.09
C SER A 114 -5.41 16.35 -1.75
N SER A 115 -4.19 15.80 -1.59
CA SER A 115 -3.85 15.05 -0.39
C SER A 115 -3.13 15.91 0.65
N SER A 116 -3.67 15.96 1.86
CA SER A 116 -2.97 16.62 2.98
C SER A 116 -1.75 15.80 3.41
N ARG A 117 -0.74 16.45 4.02
CA ARG A 117 0.42 15.73 4.58
C ARG A 117 -0.01 14.64 5.58
N TYR A 118 -1.09 14.88 6.32
CA TYR A 118 -1.60 13.96 7.34
C TYR A 118 -2.24 12.72 6.72
N GLU A 119 -2.93 12.87 5.59
CA GLU A 119 -3.43 11.73 4.81
C GLU A 119 -2.29 10.90 4.25
N MET A 120 -1.21 11.52 3.77
CA MET A 120 -0.03 10.79 3.32
C MET A 120 0.65 9.99 4.45
N ILE A 121 0.60 10.49 5.69
CA ILE A 121 1.08 9.75 6.87
C ILE A 121 0.13 8.58 7.17
N ALA A 122 -1.18 8.82 7.20
CA ALA A 122 -2.18 7.79 7.47
C ALA A 122 -2.17 6.67 6.41
N SER A 123 -1.87 7.00 5.15
CA SER A 123 -1.72 6.02 4.05
C SER A 123 -0.34 5.35 4.01
N GLY A 124 0.55 5.61 4.98
CA GLY A 124 1.86 4.98 5.05
C GLY A 124 2.82 5.40 3.93
N VAL A 125 2.63 6.57 3.35
CA VAL A 125 3.53 7.15 2.34
C VAL A 125 4.68 7.90 3.01
N LEU A 126 4.39 8.64 4.07
CA LEU A 126 5.37 9.38 4.87
C LEU A 126 5.71 8.61 6.16
N PRO A 127 6.96 8.72 6.66
CA PRO A 127 7.38 8.00 7.86
C PRO A 127 6.72 8.54 9.12
N ILE A 128 5.97 7.68 9.83
CA ILE A 128 5.28 8.02 11.09
C ILE A 128 6.26 8.47 12.18
N ASP A 129 7.46 7.88 12.25
CA ASP A 129 8.40 8.17 13.34
C ASP A 129 8.96 9.61 13.29
N ARG A 130 8.88 10.29 12.14
CA ARG A 130 9.36 11.67 11.93
C ARG A 130 8.26 12.73 11.96
N MET A 131 7.02 12.35 12.28
CA MET A 131 5.93 13.32 12.34
C MET A 131 6.10 14.27 13.54
N THR A 132 5.88 15.55 13.31
CA THR A 132 5.88 16.59 14.36
C THR A 132 4.49 16.81 14.94
N GLU A 133 3.47 16.73 14.09
CA GLU A 133 2.07 16.95 14.44
C GLU A 133 1.29 15.65 14.31
N HIS A 134 0.95 15.06 15.45
CA HIS A 134 0.35 13.73 15.53
C HIS A 134 -1.19 13.75 15.56
N ARG A 135 -1.79 14.84 16.04
CA ARG A 135 -3.25 14.93 16.25
C ARG A 135 -4.03 14.92 14.95
N GLU A 136 -3.61 15.71 13.96
CA GLU A 136 -4.25 15.78 12.65
C GLU A 136 -4.17 14.43 11.90
N ALA A 137 -3.03 13.75 11.96
CA ALA A 137 -2.88 12.41 11.38
C ALA A 137 -3.81 11.38 12.03
N VAL A 138 -3.99 11.44 13.35
CA VAL A 138 -4.94 10.58 14.07
C VAL A 138 -6.38 11.00 13.77
N GLN A 139 -6.66 12.28 13.53
CA GLN A 139 -7.98 12.75 13.14
C GLN A 139 -8.41 12.17 11.79
N VAL A 140 -7.49 12.04 10.83
CA VAL A 140 -7.75 11.36 9.56
C VAL A 140 -8.21 9.92 9.81
N VAL A 141 -7.54 9.18 10.70
CA VAL A 141 -7.95 7.82 11.07
C VAL A 141 -9.32 7.81 11.74
N ALA A 142 -9.57 8.73 12.68
CA ALA A 142 -10.84 8.86 13.39
C ALA A 142 -12.01 9.23 12.48
N ASN A 143 -11.76 9.95 11.38
CA ASN A 143 -12.78 10.28 10.38
C ASN A 143 -13.10 9.08 9.47
N ARG A 144 -12.12 8.19 9.24
CA ARG A 144 -12.21 7.05 8.33
C ARG A 144 -12.75 5.78 8.99
N VAL A 145 -12.42 5.57 10.26
CA VAL A 145 -12.78 4.36 11.00
C VAL A 145 -13.99 4.65 11.91
N PRO A 146 -15.10 3.89 11.80
CA PRO A 146 -16.23 4.06 12.68
C PRO A 146 -15.86 3.88 14.15
N ARG A 147 -16.50 4.68 15.01
CA ARG A 147 -16.25 4.69 16.45
C ARG A 147 -16.36 3.30 17.09
N SER A 148 -17.38 2.53 16.73
CA SER A 148 -17.61 1.18 17.26
C SER A 148 -16.42 0.27 17.02
N VAL A 149 -15.85 0.30 15.82
CA VAL A 149 -14.68 -0.51 15.45
C VAL A 149 -13.47 -0.14 16.30
N ILE A 150 -13.25 1.15 16.55
CA ILE A 150 -12.14 1.61 17.39
C ILE A 150 -12.31 1.14 18.85
N GLU A 151 -13.53 1.28 19.40
CA GLU A 151 -13.86 0.84 20.75
C GLU A 151 -13.70 -0.68 20.90
N ASP A 152 -14.11 -1.46 19.90
CA ASP A 152 -14.01 -2.91 19.89
C ASP A 152 -12.56 -3.41 19.74
N VAL A 153 -11.79 -2.84 18.82
CA VAL A 153 -10.39 -3.25 18.57
C VAL A 153 -9.49 -2.90 19.75
N TYR A 154 -9.66 -1.70 20.31
CA TYR A 154 -8.81 -1.25 21.42
C TYR A 154 -9.35 -1.57 22.80
N ARG A 155 -10.60 -2.03 22.92
CA ARG A 155 -11.31 -2.27 24.18
C ARG A 155 -11.29 -1.00 25.05
N ILE A 156 -11.63 0.13 24.43
CA ILE A 156 -11.69 1.44 25.09
C ILE A 156 -13.09 2.02 24.98
N ASN A 157 -13.46 2.86 25.95
CA ASN A 157 -14.69 3.63 25.91
C ASN A 157 -14.36 5.07 25.49
N LEU A 158 -14.80 5.50 24.32
CA LEU A 158 -14.63 6.89 23.89
C LEU A 158 -15.71 7.75 24.55
N PRO A 159 -15.45 9.05 24.81
CA PRO A 159 -16.46 9.98 25.31
C PRO A 159 -17.50 10.30 24.23
N LYS A 160 -18.80 10.22 24.57
CA LYS A 160 -19.88 10.53 23.61
C LYS A 160 -19.90 12.03 23.30
N PRO A 161 -20.32 12.45 22.09
CA PRO A 161 -20.50 13.86 21.77
C PRO A 161 -21.44 14.53 22.77
N ARG A 162 -21.16 15.81 23.06
CA ARG A 162 -22.00 16.57 23.99
C ARG A 162 -23.41 16.73 23.42
N PRO A 163 -24.45 16.96 24.24
CA PRO A 163 -25.83 17.04 23.74
C PRO A 163 -26.07 18.10 22.67
N TYR A 164 -25.26 19.17 22.66
CA TYR A 164 -25.33 20.25 21.68
C TYR A 164 -24.43 20.04 20.45
N GLU A 165 -23.66 18.95 20.39
CA GLU A 165 -22.83 18.58 19.25
C GLU A 165 -23.56 17.53 18.38
N PRO A 166 -23.24 17.44 17.09
CA PRO A 166 -23.76 16.37 16.24
C PRO A 166 -23.39 15.00 16.80
N GLN A 167 -24.39 14.18 17.13
CA GLN A 167 -24.16 12.85 17.73
C GLN A 167 -23.52 11.86 16.76
N SER A 168 -23.60 12.13 15.45
CA SER A 168 -22.96 11.37 14.38
C SER A 168 -21.49 11.77 14.13
N ARG A 169 -20.94 12.75 14.86
CA ARG A 169 -19.57 13.20 14.62
C ARG A 169 -18.55 12.09 14.89
N PRO A 170 -17.45 12.02 14.13
CA PRO A 170 -16.33 11.15 14.47
C PRO A 170 -15.70 11.57 15.82
N PRO A 171 -15.01 10.63 16.50
CA PRO A 171 -14.28 10.97 17.71
C PRO A 171 -13.17 11.98 17.40
N LEU A 172 -12.91 12.90 18.33
CA LEU A 172 -11.80 13.83 18.17
C LEU A 172 -10.49 13.10 18.46
N ALA A 173 -9.41 13.51 17.77
CA ALA A 173 -8.08 12.95 17.96
C ALA A 173 -7.64 12.99 19.44
N SER A 174 -7.92 14.08 20.17
CA SER A 174 -7.63 14.15 21.61
C SER A 174 -8.42 13.15 22.45
N GLU A 175 -9.69 12.92 22.11
CA GLU A 175 -10.54 12.00 22.85
C GLU A 175 -10.01 10.57 22.68
N LEU A 176 -9.68 10.22 21.44
CA LEU A 176 -9.09 8.94 21.09
C LEU A 176 -7.72 8.73 21.75
N LEU A 177 -6.81 9.70 21.62
CA LEU A 177 -5.47 9.61 22.19
C LEU A 177 -5.51 9.51 23.71
N ARG A 178 -6.35 10.32 24.37
CA ARG A 178 -6.50 10.28 25.83
C ARG A 178 -7.05 8.95 26.31
N ALA A 179 -8.12 8.44 25.68
CA ALA A 179 -8.71 7.15 26.03
C ALA A 179 -7.72 6.00 25.80
N TYR A 180 -6.96 6.05 24.69
CA TYR A 180 -5.93 5.06 24.38
C TYR A 180 -4.78 5.09 25.40
N CYS A 181 -4.26 6.28 25.73
CA CYS A 181 -3.22 6.43 26.74
C CYS A 181 -3.67 5.93 28.12
N ALA A 182 -4.90 6.24 28.52
CA ALA A 182 -5.45 5.79 29.81
C ALA A 182 -5.56 4.26 29.88
N SER A 183 -6.02 3.62 28.80
CA SER A 183 -6.12 2.15 28.72
C SER A 183 -4.74 1.45 28.74
N ARG A 184 -3.72 2.06 28.12
CA ARG A 184 -2.38 1.47 27.99
C ARG A 184 -1.38 1.94 29.06
N GLY A 185 -1.77 2.86 29.93
CA GLY A 185 -0.87 3.45 30.93
C GLY A 185 0.26 4.30 30.31
N TYR A 186 0.02 4.92 29.16
CA TYR A 186 1.02 5.77 28.49
C TYR A 186 1.03 7.16 29.13
N VAL A 187 2.04 7.41 29.96
CA VAL A 187 2.22 8.65 30.70
C VAL A 187 3.61 9.20 30.41
N ALA A 188 3.69 10.48 30.09
CA ALA A 188 4.94 11.22 29.91
C ALA A 188 5.58 11.51 31.27
N SER A 189 6.85 11.94 31.26
CA SER A 189 7.58 12.34 32.47
C SER A 189 6.88 13.44 33.29
N SER A 190 6.06 14.27 32.63
CA SER A 190 5.26 15.32 33.27
C SER A 190 3.97 14.84 33.94
N GLY A 191 3.67 13.54 33.92
CA GLY A 191 2.41 12.98 34.44
C GLY A 191 1.20 13.15 33.50
N LEU A 192 1.38 13.80 32.35
CA LEU A 192 0.35 13.94 31.32
C LEU A 192 0.35 12.72 30.37
N PRO A 193 -0.77 12.40 29.71
CA PRO A 193 -0.83 11.34 28.70
C PRO A 193 0.19 11.55 27.57
N ASP A 194 0.95 10.51 27.22
CA ASP A 194 1.91 10.56 26.11
C ASP A 194 1.20 10.38 24.76
N GLU A 195 0.65 11.48 24.25
CA GLU A 195 -0.08 11.51 22.97
C GLU A 195 0.81 11.12 21.78
N THR A 196 2.10 11.48 21.79
CA THR A 196 3.02 11.23 20.67
C THR A 196 3.25 9.74 20.50
N ARG A 197 3.53 9.01 21.59
CA ARG A 197 3.73 7.56 21.56
C ARG A 197 2.43 6.84 21.17
N ALA A 198 1.30 7.26 21.74
CA ALA A 198 -0.01 6.69 21.39
C ALA A 198 -0.33 6.88 19.91
N ALA A 199 -0.15 8.08 19.37
CA ALA A 199 -0.44 8.37 17.97
C ALA A 199 0.40 7.53 17.01
N ARG A 200 1.72 7.39 17.28
CA ARG A 200 2.59 6.53 16.46
C ARG A 200 2.09 5.07 16.45
N GLN A 201 1.63 4.57 17.60
CA GLN A 201 1.10 3.21 17.68
C GLN A 201 -0.21 3.05 16.92
N ILE A 202 -1.15 3.99 17.10
CA ILE A 202 -2.45 3.96 16.40
C ILE A 202 -2.24 4.02 14.88
N LEU A 203 -1.35 4.88 14.39
CA LEU A 203 -1.05 4.99 12.97
C LEU A 203 -0.38 3.73 12.41
N LYS A 204 0.50 3.06 13.18
CA LYS A 204 1.09 1.77 12.79
C LYS A 204 0.02 0.69 12.73
N ASP A 205 -0.82 0.60 13.76
CA ASP A 205 -1.94 -0.35 13.81
C ASP A 205 -2.93 -0.13 12.64
N TYR A 206 -3.13 1.13 12.22
CA TYR A 206 -3.96 1.46 11.06
C TYR A 206 -3.35 0.98 9.73
N ILE A 207 -2.05 1.23 9.51
CA ILE A 207 -1.37 0.78 8.29
C ILE A 207 -1.22 -0.74 8.24
N ASP A 208 -0.98 -1.37 9.39
CA ASP A 208 -0.85 -2.82 9.50
C ASP A 208 -2.22 -3.54 9.39
N GLY A 209 -3.33 -2.80 9.26
CA GLY A 209 -4.67 -3.33 9.03
C GLY A 209 -5.41 -3.80 10.28
N LYS A 210 -4.85 -3.57 11.48
CA LYS A 210 -5.52 -3.89 12.75
C LYS A 210 -6.76 -3.04 12.98
N LEU A 211 -6.75 -1.80 12.50
CA LEU A 211 -7.95 -0.99 12.35
C LEU A 211 -8.45 -1.12 10.91
N PRO A 212 -9.49 -1.93 10.65
CA PRO A 212 -9.97 -2.14 9.30
C PRO A 212 -10.61 -0.87 8.75
N HIS A 213 -10.21 -0.50 7.54
CA HIS A 213 -10.82 0.59 6.78
C HIS A 213 -10.81 0.24 5.29
N TYR A 214 -11.87 0.62 4.61
CA TYR A 214 -11.98 0.59 3.15
C TYR A 214 -12.73 1.84 2.70
N GLU A 215 -12.41 2.29 1.49
CA GLU A 215 -13.12 3.37 0.82
C GLU A 215 -13.87 2.77 -0.36
N MET A 216 -15.10 3.23 -0.58
CA MET A 216 -15.87 2.77 -1.73
C MET A 216 -15.36 3.43 -3.01
N PRO A 217 -15.58 2.79 -4.17
CA PRO A 217 -15.34 3.41 -5.45
C PRO A 217 -16.09 4.75 -5.57
N PRO A 218 -15.51 5.75 -6.25
CA PRO A 218 -16.16 7.04 -6.45
C PRO A 218 -17.51 6.84 -7.17
N GLY A 219 -18.58 7.39 -6.60
CA GLY A 219 -19.94 7.31 -7.15
C GLY A 219 -20.83 6.21 -6.55
N VAL A 220 -20.30 5.32 -5.71
CA VAL A 220 -21.08 4.33 -4.96
C VAL A 220 -21.32 4.86 -3.55
N LEU A 221 -22.58 4.96 -3.12
CA LEU A 221 -22.95 5.36 -1.75
C LEU A 221 -23.13 4.13 -0.86
N ASN A 222 -22.87 4.30 0.44
CA ASN A 222 -22.73 3.21 1.44
C ASN A 222 -24.04 2.43 1.70
N GLU A 223 -25.13 2.83 1.06
CA GLU A 223 -26.47 2.30 1.26
C GLU A 223 -26.76 1.07 0.37
N GLU A 224 -25.95 0.80 -0.66
CA GLU A 224 -26.20 -0.29 -1.61
C GLU A 224 -25.59 -1.65 -1.23
N LEU A 225 -24.80 -1.73 -0.16
CA LEU A 225 -24.17 -2.99 0.28
C LEU A 225 -24.82 -3.49 1.57
N PRO A 226 -25.53 -4.64 1.56
CA PRO A 226 -25.99 -5.26 2.79
C PRO A 226 -24.78 -5.64 3.66
N LEU A 227 -24.78 -5.14 4.89
CA LEU A 227 -23.88 -5.49 6.00
C LEU A 227 -23.70 -7.02 6.06
N GLY A 228 -22.66 -7.55 5.41
CA GLY A 228 -22.46 -8.99 5.26
C GLY A 228 -21.82 -9.44 3.95
N ARG A 229 -21.72 -8.56 2.93
CA ARG A 229 -20.95 -8.84 1.69
C ARG A 229 -19.65 -8.04 1.58
N CYS A 230 -19.04 -7.62 2.68
CA CYS A 230 -17.63 -7.26 2.62
C CYS A 230 -16.83 -8.57 2.50
N CYS A 231 -16.46 -8.93 1.27
CA CYS A 231 -15.69 -10.14 0.93
C CYS A 231 -14.28 -10.22 1.54
N TRP A 232 -13.93 -9.32 2.46
CA TRP A 232 -12.72 -9.44 3.28
C TRP A 232 -13.08 -10.27 4.52
N ASN A 233 -13.32 -11.55 4.30
CA ASN A 233 -13.36 -12.51 5.41
C ASN A 233 -12.02 -12.44 6.14
N GLN A 234 -12.14 -12.32 7.46
CA GLN A 234 -11.12 -12.67 8.43
C GLN A 234 -10.76 -14.14 8.20
N ASP A 235 -9.72 -14.42 7.41
CA ASP A 235 -8.99 -15.69 7.39
C ASP A 235 -7.78 -15.54 6.46
N VAL A 236 -6.72 -14.92 6.99
CA VAL A 236 -5.31 -15.17 6.61
C VAL A 236 -4.48 -15.17 7.89
#